data_AF-A0A9E5YFF9-F1
#
_entry.id   AF-A0A9E5YFF9-F1
#
_cell.length_a   1.000
_cell.length_b   1.000
_cell.length_c   1.000
_cell.angle_alpha   90.00
_cell.angle_beta   90.00
_cell.angle_gamma   90.00
#
_symmetry.space_group_name_H-M   'P 1'
#
loop_
_entity.id
_entity.type
_entity.pdbx_description
1 polymer ?
#
loop_
_entity_poly.entity_id
_entity_poly.type
_entity_poly.pdbx_seq_one_letter_code
_entity_poly.pdbx_strand_id
1 'polypeptide(L)' 'MMQVASGNKNLLFTHQMRTYYFCAEACCKAFQKNPEKYLKLKAPKRKGLWGRYLERLNKVTGGRAPQCH' A
#
# COMPACT_ATOMS: atom_id res chain seq x y z
N MET A 1 3.58 2.11 39.59
CA MET A 1 3.03 3.26 38.84
C MET A 1 3.75 3.31 37.51
N MET A 2 3.08 3.01 36.39
CA MET A 2 3.67 3.21 35.07
C MET A 2 3.53 4.68 34.70
N GLN A 3 4.64 5.43 34.75
CA GLN A 3 4.69 6.80 34.25
C GLN A 3 4.81 6.73 32.71
N VAL A 4 3.73 7.05 32.00
CA VAL A 4 3.79 7.30 30.56
C VAL A 4 4.09 8.79 30.40
N ALA A 5 5.37 9.12 30.24
CA ALA A 5 5.77 10.47 29.86
C ALA A 5 5.17 10.77 28.47
N SER A 6 4.08 11.52 28.46
CA SER A 6 3.41 12.00 27.24
C SER A 6 4.25 13.10 26.60
N GLY A 7 5.41 12.72 26.04
CA GLY A 7 6.20 13.59 25.17
C GLY A 7 5.48 13.71 23.84
N ASN A 8 4.74 14.80 23.66
CA ASN A 8 4.07 15.14 22.41
C ASN A 8 5.14 15.56 21.37
N LYS A 9 5.84 14.57 20.81
CA LYS A 9 6.84 14.78 19.76
C LYS A 9 6.11 14.66 18.43
N ASN A 10 5.94 15.78 17.74
CA ASN A 10 5.39 15.81 16.39
C ASN A 10 6.38 15.16 15.42
N LEU A 11 6.33 13.84 15.30
CA LEU A 11 7.15 13.05 14.39
C LEU A 11 6.49 13.03 13.01
N LEU A 12 6.67 14.14 12.31
CA LEU A 12 6.18 14.39 10.96
C LEU A 12 7.33 14.18 9.97
N PHE A 13 7.13 13.38 8.93
CA PHE A 13 8.09 13.23 7.84
C PHE A 13 7.40 13.47 6.50
N THR A 14 7.87 14.48 5.77
CA THR A 14 7.35 14.80 4.44
C THR A 14 8.15 14.05 3.39
N HIS A 15 7.50 13.13 2.67
CA HIS A 15 8.10 12.38 1.56
C HIS A 15 7.17 12.41 0.35
N GLN A 16 7.68 12.80 -0.83
CA GLN A 16 6.90 12.87 -2.08
C GLN A 16 5.58 13.67 -1.95
N MET A 17 5.63 14.84 -1.30
CA MET A 17 4.46 15.70 -1.03
C MET A 17 3.37 15.06 -0.14
N ARG A 18 3.72 14.03 0.63
CA ARG A 18 2.84 13.40 1.63
C ARG A 18 3.48 13.51 3.01
N THR A 19 2.68 13.91 4.00
CA THR A 19 3.11 14.00 5.40
C THR A 19 2.75 12.71 6.13
N TYR A 20 3.75 12.02 6.66
CA TYR A 20 3.59 10.79 7.43
C TYR A 20 3.76 11.07 8.92
N TYR A 21 2.86 10.50 9.73
CA TYR A 21 2.81 10.66 11.18
C TYR A 21 3.31 9.39 11.85
N PHE A 22 4.22 9.53 12.82
CA PHE A 22 4.77 8.39 13.56
C PHE A 22 4.51 8.52 15.05
N CYS A 23 4.26 7.39 15.70
CA CYS A 23 4.05 7.32 17.14
C CYS A 23 5.37 7.30 17.95
N ALA A 24 6.51 6.99 17.32
CA ALA A 24 7.78 6.85 18.01
C ALA A 24 8.98 7.24 17.12
N GLU A 25 10.03 7.77 17.74
CA GLU A 25 11.26 8.18 17.06
C GLU A 25 11.95 7.00 16.37
N ALA A 26 11.86 5.81 16.97
CA ALA A 26 12.37 4.58 16.38
C ALA A 26 11.68 4.27 15.03
N CYS A 27 10.36 4.47 14.94
CA CYS A 27 9.60 4.27 13.71
C CYS A 27 9.96 5.31 12.64
N CYS A 28 10.12 6.57 13.03
CA CYS A 28 10.55 7.63 12.11
C CYS A 28 11.97 7.35 11.54
N LYS A 29 12.93 6.97 12.40
CA LYS A 29 14.29 6.60 11.97
C LYS A 29 14.30 5.37 11.06
N ALA A 30 13.48 4.37 11.35
CA ALA A 30 13.35 3.18 10.49
C ALA A 30 12.76 3.52 9.11
N PHE A 31 11.78 4.43 9.07
CA PHE A 31 11.19 4.93 7.83
C PHE A 31 12.18 5.78 7.02
N GLN A 32 12.94 6.68 7.66
CA GLN A 32 13.96 7.49 7.00
C GLN A 32 15.09 6.65 6.40
N LYS A 33 15.50 5.56 7.07
CA LYS A 33 16.53 4.64 6.57
C LYS A 33 16.10 3.91 5.30
N ASN A 34 14.82 3.54 5.17
CA ASN A 34 14.32 2.75 4.05
C ASN A 34 12.86 3.09 3.70
N PRO A 35 12.56 4.29 3.18
CA PRO A 35 11.19 4.72 2.94
C PRO A 35 10.51 3.87 1.85
N GLU A 36 11.29 3.46 0.85
CA GLU A 36 10.81 2.63 -0.25
C GLU A 36 10.25 1.29 0.20
N LYS A 37 10.79 0.66 1.25
CA LYS A 37 10.29 -0.62 1.76
C LYS A 37 8.85 -0.51 2.26
N TYR A 38 8.53 0.60 2.92
CA TYR A 38 7.20 0.85 3.48
C TYR A 38 6.23 1.36 2.42
N LEU A 39 6.72 2.12 1.43
CA LEU A 39 5.88 2.65 0.33
C LEU A 39 5.61 1.61 -0.77
N LYS A 40 6.50 0.63 -0.95
CA LYS A 40 6.35 -0.46 -1.93
C LYS A 40 5.43 -1.59 -1.48
N LEU A 41 4.90 -1.55 -0.26
CA LEU A 41 3.80 -2.43 0.17
C LEU A 41 2.47 -2.04 -0.51
N LYS A 42 2.47 -1.88 -1.83
CA LYS A 42 1.27 -2.12 -2.62
C LYS A 42 1.09 -3.63 -2.61
N ALA A 43 0.36 -4.13 -1.61
CA ALA A 43 -0.14 -5.50 -1.65
C ALA A 43 -0.67 -5.76 -3.07
N PRO A 44 -0.33 -6.90 -3.71
CA PRO A 44 -0.86 -7.19 -5.03
C PRO A 44 -2.37 -7.06 -4.92
N LYS A 45 -2.96 -6.11 -5.68
CA LYS A 45 -4.41 -5.89 -5.64
C LYS A 45 -5.02 -7.25 -5.94
N ARG A 46 -5.65 -7.87 -4.93
CA ARG A 46 -6.27 -9.18 -5.12
C ARG A 46 -7.26 -9.00 -6.26
N LYS A 47 -7.11 -9.78 -7.32
CA LYS A 47 -8.03 -9.74 -8.45
C LYS A 47 -9.43 -10.01 -7.89
N GLY A 48 -10.26 -8.95 -7.87
CA GLY A 48 -11.66 -9.04 -7.44
C GLY A 48 -12.46 -9.93 -8.39
N LEU A 49 -13.75 -10.10 -8.12
CA LEU A 49 -14.63 -10.97 -8.92
C LEU A 49 -14.55 -10.64 -10.43
N TRP A 50 -14.61 -9.35 -10.78
CA TRP A 50 -14.47 -8.87 -12.15
C TRP A 50 -13.09 -9.17 -12.77
N GLY A 51 -12.01 -9.04 -12.01
CA GLY A 51 -10.67 -9.38 -12.48
C GLY A 51 -10.51 -10.87 -12.79
N ARG A 52 -11.13 -11.74 -11.97
CA ARG A 52 -11.17 -13.18 -12.21
C ARG A 52 -12.04 -13.54 -13.42
N TYR A 53 -13.18 -12.87 -13.57
CA TYR A 53 -14.08 -13.07 -14.70
C TYR A 53 -13.42 -12.68 -16.03
N LEU A 54 -12.76 -11.53 -16.10
CA LEU A 54 -12.06 -11.07 -17.31
C LEU A 54 -10.90 -12.01 -17.69
N GLU A 55 -10.18 -12.58 -16.72
CA GLU A 55 -9.15 -13.58 -17.00
C GLU A 55 -9.75 -14.87 -17.61
N ARG A 56 -10.89 -15.33 -17.07
CA ARG A 56 -11.63 -16.45 -17.64
C ARG A 56 -12.13 -16.14 -19.05
N LEU A 57 -12.69 -14.95 -19.29
CA LEU A 57 -13.12 -14.54 -20.62
C LEU A 57 -11.96 -14.51 -21.61
N ASN A 58 -10.85 -13.87 -21.27
CA ASN A 58 -9.65 -13.84 -22.12
C ASN A 58 -9.13 -15.25 -22.42
N LYS A 59 -9.20 -16.18 -21.47
CA LYS A 59 -8.83 -17.59 -21.70
C LYS A 59 -9.74 -18.27 -22.72
N VAL A 60 -11.05 -18.00 -22.68
CA VAL A 60 -12.04 -18.61 -23.58
C VAL A 60 -11.98 -17.98 -24.96
N THR A 61 -11.84 -16.66 -25.04
CA THR A 61 -11.91 -15.93 -26.32
C THR A 61 -10.54 -15.66 -26.94
N GLY A 62 -9.44 -15.99 -26.24
CA GLY A 62 -8.07 -15.68 -26.68
C GLY A 62 -7.82 -14.18 -26.88
N GLY A 63 -8.59 -13.32 -26.20
CA GLY A 63 -8.55 -11.86 -26.39
C GLY A 63 -9.30 -11.36 -27.62
N ARG A 64 -9.99 -12.23 -28.36
CA ARG A 64 -10.85 -11.83 -29.49
C ARG A 64 -12.27 -11.56 -28.99
N ALA A 65 -13.00 -10.71 -29.71
CA ALA A 65 -14.42 -10.50 -29.42
C ALA A 65 -15.18 -11.82 -29.66
N PRO A 66 -16.09 -12.22 -28.76
CA PRO A 66 -16.95 -13.37 -29.02
C PRO A 66 -17.75 -13.07 -30.29
N GLN A 67 -17.69 -13.99 -31.24
CA GLN A 67 -18.41 -13.86 -32.48
C GLN A 67 -19.88 -14.17 -32.21
N CYS A 68 -20.75 -13.17 -32.35
CA CYS A 68 -22.19 -13.42 -32.40
C CYS A 68 -22.53 -14.00 -33.79
N HIS A 69 -23.43 -14.98 -33.80
CA HIS A 69 -24.04 -15.52 -35.02
C HIS A 69 -25.14 -14.55 -35.51
#